data_AF-A0A844G749-F1
#
_entry.id   AF-A0A844G749-F1
#
_cell.length_a   1.000
_cell.length_b   1.000
_cell.length_c   1.000
_cell.angle_alpha   90.00
_cell.angle_beta   90.00
_cell.angle_gamma   90.00
#
_symmetry.space_group_name_H-M   'P 1'
#
loop_
_entity.id
_entity.type
_entity.pdbx_description
1 polymer ?
#
loop_
_entity_poly.entity_id
_entity_poly.type
_entity_poly.pdbx_seq_one_letter_code
_entity_poly.pdbx_strand_id
1 'polypeptide(L)'
;MIEFKSIAPSALRTSEPFKTLMPFDMRVVELLAKSMKKDGFDYCTPIVVWKGHNNTVIDGHLRLAAALTAGIPQVWIYEKEFDSENDAIEYAIHTNTARDSLSEQEIEDQYTVLQYKRLAESTSRLGRKLRITTMEVSL
;
A
#
# COMPACT_ATOMS: atom_id res chain seq x y z
N MET A 1 7.11 23.42 -3.67
CA MET A 1 5.75 23.20 -4.21
C MET A 1 5.51 21.70 -4.23
N ILE A 2 4.35 21.25 -3.76
CA ILE A 2 3.93 19.86 -3.94
C ILE A 2 3.49 19.74 -5.40
N GLU A 3 4.15 18.87 -6.17
CA GLU A 3 3.84 18.63 -7.57
C GLU A 3 2.96 17.37 -7.66
N PHE A 4 1.70 17.56 -8.06
CA PHE A 4 0.82 16.44 -8.39
C PHE A 4 1.04 16.06 -9.85
N LYS A 5 1.22 14.76 -10.09
CA LYS A 5 1.40 14.22 -11.44
C LYS A 5 0.18 13.37 -11.79
N SER A 6 -0.18 13.35 -13.06
CA SER A 6 -1.14 12.38 -13.58
C SER A 6 -0.40 11.20 -14.21
N ILE A 7 -0.93 10.00 -13.99
CA ILE A 7 -0.37 8.77 -14.55
C ILE A 7 -1.49 7.78 -14.89
N ALA A 8 -1.27 6.91 -15.87
CA ALA A 8 -2.17 5.79 -16.10
C ALA A 8 -2.19 4.86 -14.88
N PRO A 9 -3.35 4.48 -14.33
CA PRO A 9 -3.40 3.62 -13.14
C PRO A 9 -2.72 2.25 -13.35
N SER A 10 -2.66 1.73 -14.58
CA SER A 10 -1.95 0.50 -14.92
C SER A 10 -0.41 0.59 -14.79
N ALA A 11 0.15 1.80 -14.71
CA ALA A 11 1.58 2.03 -14.51
C ALA A 11 1.99 2.01 -13.02
N LEU A 12 1.02 1.94 -12.10
CA LEU A 12 1.26 1.84 -10.67
C LEU A 12 1.53 0.38 -10.26
N ARG A 13 2.28 0.21 -9.17
CA ARG A 13 2.67 -1.10 -8.63
C ARG A 13 2.17 -1.23 -7.19
N THR A 14 1.44 -2.30 -6.90
CA THR A 14 1.12 -2.67 -5.51
C THR A 14 2.10 -3.75 -5.05
N SER A 15 2.60 -3.64 -3.84
CA SER A 15 3.54 -4.60 -3.27
C SER A 15 3.28 -4.82 -1.79
N GLU A 16 3.79 -5.92 -1.26
CA GLU A 16 3.96 -6.03 0.19
C GLU A 16 5.02 -5.01 0.66
N PRO A 17 4.92 -4.55 1.92
CA PRO A 17 3.82 -4.81 2.86
C PRO A 17 2.59 -3.91 2.62
N PHE A 18 2.75 -2.84 1.83
CA PHE A 18 1.77 -1.74 1.69
C PHE A 18 0.35 -2.18 1.32
N LYS A 19 0.22 -3.16 0.40
CA LYS A 19 -1.10 -3.63 -0.05
C LYS A 19 -1.87 -4.46 0.98
N THR A 20 -1.22 -4.92 2.05
CA THR A 20 -1.85 -5.72 3.12
C THR A 20 -1.81 -5.04 4.49
N LEU A 21 -1.39 -3.77 4.54
CA LEU A 21 -1.41 -2.97 5.76
C LEU A 21 -2.83 -2.69 6.25
N MET A 22 -3.86 -2.75 5.40
CA MET A 22 -5.25 -2.49 5.75
C MET A 22 -6.18 -3.52 5.10
N PRO A 23 -7.39 -3.76 5.66
CA PRO A 23 -8.39 -4.61 5.02
C PRO A 23 -8.74 -4.12 3.61
N PHE A 24 -8.80 -5.04 2.66
CA PHE A 24 -9.17 -4.73 1.28
C PHE A 24 -10.63 -5.09 1.03
N ASP A 25 -11.54 -4.12 1.11
CA ASP A 25 -12.99 -4.33 0.95
C ASP A 25 -13.47 -4.00 -0.47
N MET A 26 -13.86 -5.03 -1.21
CA MET A 26 -14.39 -4.88 -2.57
C MET A 26 -15.68 -4.06 -2.65
N ARG A 27 -16.50 -4.02 -1.59
CA ARG A 27 -17.72 -3.19 -1.57
C ARG A 27 -17.36 -1.70 -1.64
N VAL A 28 -16.28 -1.31 -0.95
CA VAL A 28 -15.75 0.06 -1.01
C VAL A 28 -15.20 0.36 -2.40
N VAL A 29 -14.48 -0.59 -3.01
CA VAL A 29 -14.00 -0.45 -4.39
C VAL A 29 -15.15 -0.20 -5.37
N GLU A 30 -16.24 -0.95 -5.27
CA GLU A 30 -17.41 -0.79 -6.14
C GLU A 30 -18.11 0.57 -5.96
N LEU A 31 -18.26 1.04 -4.72
CA LEU A 31 -18.81 2.36 -4.42
C LEU A 31 -17.95 3.48 -4.99
N LEU A 32 -16.63 3.41 -4.77
CA LEU A 32 -15.67 4.35 -5.33
C LEU A 32 -15.68 4.32 -6.86
N ALA A 33 -15.70 3.14 -7.48
CA ALA A 33 -15.72 3.00 -8.92
C ALA A 33 -17.00 3.61 -9.53
N LYS A 34 -18.15 3.46 -8.87
CA LYS A 34 -19.40 4.09 -9.29
C LYS A 34 -19.32 5.61 -9.22
N SER A 35 -18.75 6.16 -8.15
CA SER A 35 -18.50 7.61 -8.04
C SER A 35 -17.52 8.09 -9.12
N MET A 36 -16.42 7.37 -9.34
CA MET A 36 -15.43 7.72 -10.37
C MET A 36 -15.98 7.71 -11.79
N LYS A 37 -16.89 6.78 -12.12
CA LYS A 37 -17.58 6.76 -13.43
C LYS A 37 -18.44 8.00 -13.66
N LYS A 38 -18.97 8.60 -12.57
CA LYS A 38 -19.85 9.76 -12.64
C LYS A 38 -19.05 11.07 -12.60
N ASP A 39 -18.12 11.17 -11.66
CA ASP A 39 -17.49 12.43 -11.27
C ASP A 39 -15.99 12.50 -11.66
N GLY A 40 -15.42 11.41 -12.16
CA GLY A 40 -13.98 11.28 -12.45
C GLY A 40 -13.16 10.92 -11.20
N PHE A 41 -11.83 10.90 -11.34
CA PHE A 41 -10.94 10.68 -10.21
C PHE A 41 -10.76 11.97 -9.40
N ASP A 42 -11.04 11.92 -8.10
CA ASP A 42 -10.86 13.06 -7.20
C ASP A 42 -9.37 13.40 -6.99
N TYR A 43 -8.94 14.54 -7.51
CA TYR A 43 -7.56 15.01 -7.41
C TYR A 43 -7.20 15.51 -6.01
N CYS A 44 -8.18 15.86 -5.17
CA CYS A 44 -7.95 16.27 -3.78
C CYS A 44 -7.47 15.09 -2.91
N THR A 45 -7.73 13.86 -3.36
CA THR A 45 -7.28 12.64 -2.69
C THR A 45 -6.41 11.80 -3.65
N PRO A 46 -5.16 12.22 -3.90
CA PRO A 46 -4.25 11.51 -4.81
C PRO A 46 -3.76 10.18 -4.22
N ILE A 47 -3.33 9.26 -5.08
CA ILE A 47 -2.63 8.04 -4.68
C ILE A 47 -1.20 8.42 -4.29
N VAL A 48 -0.73 7.94 -3.13
CA VAL A 48 0.64 8.24 -2.68
C VAL A 48 1.57 7.14 -3.17
N VAL A 49 2.64 7.53 -3.86
CA VAL A 49 3.66 6.61 -4.36
C VAL A 49 5.03 6.95 -3.78
N TRP A 50 5.88 5.95 -3.62
CA TRP A 50 7.25 6.16 -3.16
C TRP A 50 8.12 6.63 -4.33
N LYS A 51 8.60 7.87 -4.20
CA LYS A 51 9.51 8.52 -5.14
C LYS A 51 10.74 7.65 -5.37
N GLY A 52 11.10 7.45 -6.65
CA GLY A 52 12.24 6.62 -7.04
C GLY A 52 12.04 5.11 -6.91
N HIS A 53 10.88 4.62 -6.46
CA HIS A 53 10.62 3.21 -6.20
C HIS A 53 9.59 2.62 -7.17
N ASN A 54 9.82 2.80 -8.48
CA ASN A 54 9.06 2.16 -9.55
C ASN A 54 7.51 2.31 -9.42
N ASN A 55 7.04 3.50 -9.07
CA ASN A 55 5.62 3.81 -8.85
C ASN A 55 4.93 2.88 -7.84
N THR A 56 5.66 2.45 -6.80
CA THR A 56 5.11 1.64 -5.71
C THR A 56 4.10 2.45 -4.90
N VAL A 57 2.89 1.93 -4.79
CA VAL A 57 1.79 2.54 -4.04
C VAL A 57 2.00 2.33 -2.55
N ILE A 58 2.01 3.43 -1.81
CA ILE A 58 2.11 3.46 -0.36
C ILE A 58 0.72 3.63 0.26
N ASP A 59 -0.10 4.52 -0.31
CA ASP A 59 -1.48 4.76 0.13
C ASP A 59 -2.42 4.92 -1.08
N GLY A 60 -3.69 4.53 -0.91
CA GLY A 60 -4.71 4.66 -1.95
C GLY A 60 -4.98 3.39 -2.75
N HIS A 61 -4.67 2.21 -2.21
CA HIS A 61 -4.90 0.91 -2.86
C HIS A 61 -6.36 0.70 -3.33
N LEU A 62 -7.35 1.07 -2.50
CA LEU A 62 -8.77 0.98 -2.89
C LEU A 62 -9.13 1.98 -4.00
N ARG A 63 -8.55 3.19 -3.98
CA ARG A 63 -8.72 4.20 -5.04
C ARG A 63 -8.10 3.73 -6.35
N LEU A 64 -6.93 3.10 -6.30
CA LEU A 64 -6.31 2.49 -7.48
C LEU A 64 -7.19 1.39 -8.07
N ALA A 65 -7.65 0.46 -7.23
CA ALA A 65 -8.53 -0.61 -7.67
C ALA A 65 -9.83 -0.06 -8.29
N ALA A 66 -10.44 0.93 -7.65
CA ALA A 66 -11.64 1.59 -8.14
C ALA A 66 -11.41 2.29 -9.49
N ALA A 67 -10.28 2.98 -9.66
CA ALA A 67 -9.92 3.65 -10.91
C ALA A 67 -9.77 2.64 -12.06
N LEU A 68 -9.13 1.49 -11.80
CA LEU A 68 -9.02 0.39 -12.76
C LEU A 68 -10.39 -0.19 -13.11
N THR A 69 -11.24 -0.47 -12.11
CA THR A 69 -12.61 -0.96 -12.31
C THR A 69 -13.51 0.03 -13.05
N ALA A 70 -13.29 1.33 -12.84
CA ALA A 70 -14.03 2.40 -13.49
C ALA A 70 -13.55 2.71 -14.92
N GLY A 71 -12.39 2.20 -15.33
CA GLY A 71 -11.79 2.53 -16.63
C GLY A 71 -11.25 3.96 -16.69
N ILE A 72 -10.82 4.51 -15.55
CA ILE A 72 -10.24 5.85 -15.48
C ILE A 72 -8.90 5.88 -16.22
N PRO A 73 -8.71 6.78 -17.20
CA PRO A 73 -7.49 6.79 -18.02
C PRO A 73 -6.28 7.35 -17.27
N GLN A 74 -6.50 8.26 -16.32
CA GLN A 74 -5.45 8.91 -15.55
C GLN A 74 -5.88 9.13 -14.11
N VAL A 75 -4.99 8.86 -13.17
CA VAL A 75 -5.15 9.13 -11.74
C VAL A 75 -4.12 10.15 -11.28
N TRP A 76 -4.44 10.88 -10.23
CA TRP A 76 -3.53 11.83 -9.62
C TRP A 76 -2.67 11.13 -8.57
N ILE A 77 -1.35 11.37 -8.64
CA ILE A 77 -0.39 10.85 -7.69
C ILE A 77 0.33 11.96 -6.94
N TYR A 78 0.72 11.63 -5.71
CA TYR A 78 1.70 12.37 -4.93
C TYR A 78 2.94 11.50 -4.73
N GLU A 79 4.07 11.93 -5.27
CA GLU A 79 5.35 11.26 -5.08
C GLU A 79 5.96 11.72 -3.76
N LYS A 80 6.04 10.82 -2.78
CA LYS A 80 6.63 11.09 -1.47
C LYS A 80 7.96 10.36 -1.32
N GLU A 81 8.92 11.07 -0.78
CA GLU A 81 10.20 10.50 -0.35
C GLU A 81 10.08 10.00 1.09
N PHE A 82 10.69 8.85 1.35
CA PHE A 82 10.77 8.18 2.65
C PHE A 82 12.21 7.71 2.83
N ASP A 83 12.75 7.90 4.03
CA ASP A 83 14.13 7.54 4.35
C ASP A 83 14.30 6.01 4.47
N SER A 84 13.22 5.31 4.87
CA SER A 84 13.18 3.86 4.97
C SER A 84 11.80 3.28 4.64
N GLU A 85 11.76 1.95 4.43
CA GLU A 85 10.49 1.22 4.28
C GLU A 85 9.63 1.35 5.55
N ASN A 86 10.25 1.45 6.73
CA ASN A 86 9.51 1.59 7.99
C ASN A 86 8.79 2.94 8.08
N ASP A 87 9.43 4.02 7.64
CA ASP A 87 8.81 5.36 7.59
C ASP A 87 7.63 5.39 6.59
N ALA A 88 7.75 4.66 5.47
CA ALA A 88 6.67 4.52 4.51
C ALA A 88 5.49 3.72 5.08
N ILE A 89 5.75 2.68 5.88
CA ILE A 89 4.72 1.89 6.57
C ILE A 89 4.00 2.74 7.61
N GLU A 90 4.75 3.45 8.47
CA GLU A 90 4.18 4.34 9.49
C GLU A 90 3.29 5.40 8.85
N TYR A 91 3.74 6.00 7.74
CA TYR A 91 2.95 6.94 6.97
C TYR A 91 1.66 6.31 6.43
N ALA A 92 1.74 5.12 5.84
CA ALA A 92 0.58 4.43 5.27
C ALA A 92 -0.45 4.07 6.35
N ILE A 93 -0.01 3.62 7.52
CA ILE A 93 -0.88 3.34 8.67
C ILE A 93 -1.55 4.64 9.11
N HIS A 94 -0.76 5.65 9.47
CA HIS A 94 -1.26 6.93 9.97
C HIS A 94 -2.26 7.58 9.00
N THR A 95 -1.97 7.56 7.69
CA THR A 95 -2.86 8.20 6.69
C THR A 95 -4.17 7.45 6.51
N ASN A 96 -4.19 6.13 6.65
CA ASN A 96 -5.42 5.34 6.60
C ASN A 96 -6.20 5.45 7.91
N THR A 97 -5.52 5.39 9.07
CA THR A 97 -6.16 5.43 10.38
C THR A 97 -6.57 6.81 10.85
N ALA A 98 -6.00 7.90 10.31
CA ALA A 98 -6.43 9.26 10.60
C ALA A 98 -7.65 9.71 9.75
N ARG A 99 -7.99 8.95 8.70
CA ARG A 99 -9.19 9.20 7.87
C ARG A 99 -10.43 8.56 8.47
N ASP A 100 -10.27 7.41 9.10
CA ASP A 100 -11.25 6.84 9.99
C ASP A 100 -11.06 7.50 11.37
N SER A 101 -12.10 7.86 12.11
CA SER A 101 -11.92 8.29 13.51
C SER A 101 -11.60 7.07 14.39
N LEU A 102 -10.49 6.37 14.12
CA LEU A 102 -10.07 5.22 14.89
C LEU A 102 -9.40 5.70 16.19
N SER A 103 -9.64 4.94 17.25
CA SER A 103 -9.01 5.15 18.54
C SER A 103 -7.53 4.74 18.53
N GLU A 104 -6.71 5.30 19.42
CA GLU A 104 -5.29 4.95 19.57
C GLU A 104 -5.06 3.42 19.69
N GLN A 105 -6.02 2.69 20.25
CA GLN A 105 -6.01 1.24 20.41
C GLN A 105 -5.99 0.49 19.05
N GLU A 106 -6.79 0.93 18.08
CA GLU A 106 -6.89 0.28 16.76
C GLU A 106 -5.63 0.53 15.92
N ILE A 107 -4.97 1.67 16.13
CA ILE A 107 -3.66 1.97 15.55
C ILE A 107 -2.61 1.01 16.12
N GLU A 108 -2.55 0.84 17.44
CA GLU A 108 -1.61 -0.06 18.14
C GLU A 108 -1.81 -1.53 17.73
N ASP A 109 -3.05 -1.99 17.61
CA ASP A 109 -3.38 -3.33 17.14
C ASP A 109 -2.83 -3.58 15.73
N GLN A 110 -2.89 -2.57 14.86
CA GLN A 110 -2.40 -2.69 13.50
C GLN A 110 -0.86 -2.73 13.44
N TYR A 111 -0.17 -1.92 14.25
CA TYR A 111 1.27 -2.02 14.41
C TYR A 111 1.69 -3.40 14.89
N THR A 112 0.97 -3.95 15.87
CA THR A 112 1.21 -5.27 16.42
C THR A 112 1.10 -6.37 15.36
N VAL A 113 0.02 -6.37 14.57
CA VAL A 113 -0.17 -7.34 13.47
C VAL A 113 1.00 -7.30 12.48
N LEU A 114 1.50 -6.12 12.14
CA LEU A 114 2.61 -5.96 11.20
C LEU A 114 3.94 -6.42 11.76
N GLN A 115 4.22 -6.18 13.04
CA GLN A 115 5.41 -6.71 13.71
C GLN A 115 5.40 -8.25 13.69
N TYR A 116 4.25 -8.86 14.00
CA TYR A 116 4.11 -10.32 13.95
C TYR A 116 4.30 -10.89 12.53
N LYS A 117 3.71 -10.26 11.51
CA LYS A 117 3.91 -10.69 10.11
C LYS A 117 5.40 -10.63 9.72
N ARG A 118 6.10 -9.54 10.03
CA ARG A 118 7.54 -9.39 9.74
C ARG A 118 8.41 -10.42 10.47
N LEU A 119 8.07 -10.73 11.71
CA LEU A 119 8.75 -11.79 12.47
C LEU A 119 8.50 -13.18 11.85
N ALA A 120 7.26 -13.47 11.45
CA ALA A 120 6.89 -14.71 10.78
C ALA A 120 7.61 -14.88 9.43
N GLU A 121 7.72 -13.83 8.64
CA GLU A 121 8.47 -13.84 7.38
C GLU A 121 9.97 -14.04 7.60
N SER A 122 10.54 -13.34 8.59
CA SER A 122 11.96 -13.46 8.94
C SER A 122 12.30 -14.88 9.41
N THR A 123 11.49 -15.47 10.27
CA THR A 123 11.66 -16.85 10.74
C THR A 123 11.48 -17.87 9.61
N SER A 124 10.50 -17.69 8.72
CA SER A 124 10.32 -18.51 7.51
C SER A 124 11.54 -18.45 6.58
N ARG A 125 12.10 -17.26 6.39
CA ARG A 125 13.29 -17.03 5.55
C ARG A 125 14.55 -17.68 6.15
N LEU A 126 14.75 -17.54 7.47
CA LEU A 126 15.82 -18.23 8.20
C LEU A 126 15.70 -19.75 8.12
N GLY A 127 14.50 -20.29 8.31
CA GLY A 127 14.24 -21.73 8.20
C GLY A 127 14.53 -22.29 6.81
N ARG A 128 14.19 -21.54 5.74
CA ARG A 128 14.56 -21.91 4.36
C ARG A 128 16.06 -21.85 4.12
N LYS A 129 16.75 -20.82 4.62
CA LYS A 129 18.21 -20.66 4.47
C LYS A 129 18.97 -21.81 5.14
N LEU A 130 18.59 -22.16 6.38
CA LEU A 130 19.16 -23.30 7.10
C LEU A 130 18.97 -24.61 6.31
N ARG A 131 17.78 -24.83 5.74
CA ARG A 131 17.48 -26.05 4.97
C ARG A 131 18.35 -26.20 3.72
N ILE A 132 18.61 -25.10 3.00
CA ILE A 132 19.49 -25.08 1.82
C ILE A 132 20.94 -25.36 2.24
N THR A 133 21.44 -24.69 3.29
CA THR A 133 22.81 -24.91 3.77
C THR A 133 23.04 -26.35 4.25
N THR A 134 22.08 -26.98 4.94
CA THR A 134 22.22 -28.39 5.34
C THR A 134 22.30 -29.34 4.14
N MET A 135 21.63 -29.03 3.02
CA MET A 135 21.69 -29.85 1.80
C MET A 135 23.03 -29.70 1.06
N GLU A 136 23.64 -28.51 1.05
CA GLU A 136 24.95 -28.28 0.41
C GLU A 136 26.14 -28.89 1.18
N VAL A 137 26.00 -29.09 2.51
CA VAL A 137 27.04 -29.72 3.35
C VAL A 137 26.94 -31.26 3.33
N SER A 138 25.88 -31.83 2.74
CA SER A 138 25.62 -33.29 2.70
C SER A 138 25.96 -33.96 1.36
N LEU A 139 26.74 -33.29 0.48
CA LEU A 139 27.27 -33.81 -0.80
C LEU A 139 28.80 -33.89 -0.75
#